data_AF-A0A849FZE3-F1
#
_entry.id   AF-A0A849FZE3-F1
#
_cell.length_a   1.000
_cell.length_b   1.000
_cell.length_c   1.000
_cell.angle_alpha   90.00
_cell.angle_beta   90.00
_cell.angle_gamma   90.00
#
_symmetry.space_group_name_H-M   'P 1'
#
loop_
_entity.id
_entity.type
_entity.pdbx_description
1 polymer ?
#
loop_
_entity_poly.entity_id
_entity_poly.type
_entity_poly.pdbx_seq_one_letter_code
_entity_poly.pdbx_strand_id
1 'polypeptide(L)'
;NNRVCNDGDVILMDFGAEYANYCSDLTRCVPVNGRFTERQKAVYNAVLRVKDDATKLLVPGKMLGDYHKDVGDLMEKELLDLGLITKQDIAEQDPSWPAYKKYFMHGTSHFIGLDTHDLGLWHEPIKAGMVFTVEPGIYIPDENLGIRLEDDVVVQESGEPFNLMRNIPIEAEEIEELMNS
;
A
#
# COMPACT_ATOMS: atom_id res chain seq x y z
N ASN A 1 2.39 19.71 -6.91
CA ASN A 1 3.83 19.35 -6.94
C ASN A 1 4.69 20.57 -7.29
N ASN A 2 4.77 21.58 -6.41
CA ASN A 2 5.45 22.86 -6.69
C ASN A 2 6.31 23.37 -5.50
N ARG A 3 6.69 22.49 -4.58
CA ARG A 3 7.56 22.81 -3.44
C ARG A 3 8.93 22.15 -3.63
N VAL A 4 9.93 22.71 -2.96
CA VAL A 4 11.28 22.15 -2.91
C VAL A 4 11.25 20.89 -2.05
N CYS A 5 11.85 19.81 -2.55
CA CYS A 5 12.15 18.59 -1.79
C CYS A 5 13.51 18.79 -1.12
N ASN A 6 13.58 18.68 0.21
CA ASN A 6 14.79 18.97 0.98
C ASN A 6 15.56 17.68 1.29
N ASP A 7 16.84 17.84 1.62
CA ASP A 7 17.63 16.77 2.20
C ASP A 7 16.95 16.21 3.45
N GLY A 8 16.87 14.88 3.56
CA GLY A 8 16.17 14.17 4.62
C GLY A 8 14.66 13.97 4.43
N ASP A 9 14.03 14.61 3.44
CA ASP A 9 12.61 14.34 3.12
C ASP A 9 12.45 12.97 2.41
N VAL A 10 11.23 12.42 2.46
CA VAL A 10 10.80 11.31 1.60
C VAL A 10 9.77 11.86 0.61
N ILE A 11 9.95 11.57 -0.68
CA ILE A 11 8.97 11.88 -1.72
C ILE A 11 8.07 10.67 -1.89
N LEU A 12 6.76 10.86 -1.71
CA LEU A 12 5.73 9.94 -2.16
C LEU A 12 5.29 10.37 -3.56
N MET A 13 5.41 9.46 -4.52
CA MET A 13 5.00 9.65 -5.90
C MET A 13 3.92 8.63 -6.24
N ASP A 14 2.74 9.12 -6.57
CA ASP A 14 1.60 8.34 -7.04
C ASP A 14 1.27 8.82 -8.44
N PHE A 15 1.39 7.90 -9.39
CA PHE A 15 1.26 8.19 -10.80
C PHE A 15 0.91 6.95 -11.60
N GLY A 16 0.19 7.18 -12.70
CA GLY A 16 -0.17 6.18 -13.67
C GLY A 16 0.10 6.62 -15.10
N ALA A 17 0.09 5.67 -16.02
CA ALA A 17 0.02 5.91 -17.45
C ALA A 17 -1.25 5.26 -18.00
N GLU A 18 -1.74 5.77 -19.13
CA GLU A 18 -2.79 5.11 -19.89
C GLU A 18 -2.18 4.52 -21.18
N TYR A 19 -2.42 3.23 -21.42
CA TYR A 19 -1.98 2.55 -22.63
C TYR A 19 -3.11 1.70 -23.20
N ALA A 20 -3.41 1.90 -24.49
CA ALA A 20 -4.50 1.22 -25.17
C ALA A 20 -5.84 1.31 -24.40
N ASN A 21 -6.10 2.47 -23.80
CA ASN A 21 -7.24 2.80 -22.92
C ASN A 21 -7.24 2.11 -21.55
N TYR A 22 -6.21 1.35 -21.18
CA TYR A 22 -6.10 0.79 -19.83
C TYR A 22 -5.19 1.68 -18.97
N CYS A 23 -5.61 1.93 -17.74
CA CYS A 23 -4.84 2.62 -16.73
C CYS A 23 -3.85 1.67 -16.05
N SER A 24 -2.71 2.22 -15.66
CA SER A 24 -1.89 1.69 -14.57
C SER A 24 -1.99 2.60 -13.36
N ASP A 25 -1.74 2.06 -12.17
CA ASP A 25 -1.63 2.85 -10.94
C ASP A 25 -0.45 2.37 -10.09
N LEU A 26 0.37 3.31 -9.64
CA LEU A 26 1.64 3.01 -9.01
C LEU A 26 2.02 4.11 -8.02
N THR A 27 2.20 3.70 -6.77
CA THR A 27 2.81 4.54 -5.75
C THR A 27 4.19 4.00 -5.35
N ARG A 28 5.19 4.89 -5.32
CA ARG A 28 6.53 4.65 -4.76
C ARG A 28 6.95 5.79 -3.85
N CYS A 29 7.69 5.44 -2.79
CA CYS A 29 8.32 6.40 -1.89
C CYS A 29 9.84 6.30 -1.98
N VAL A 30 10.53 7.43 -2.12
CA VAL A 30 12.01 7.48 -2.21
C VAL A 30 12.58 8.58 -1.31
N PRO A 31 13.74 8.37 -0.67
CA PRO A 31 14.40 9.41 0.12
C PRO A 31 15.05 10.41 -0.83
N VAL A 32 14.82 11.72 -0.62
CA VAL A 32 15.32 12.78 -1.54
C VAL A 32 16.83 12.70 -1.75
N ASN A 33 17.57 12.32 -0.70
CA ASN A 33 19.02 12.24 -0.68
C ASN A 33 19.57 10.84 -1.00
N GLY A 34 18.71 9.91 -1.39
CA GLY A 34 19.10 8.54 -1.74
C GLY A 34 19.35 7.60 -0.56
N ARG A 35 19.10 7.99 0.69
CA ARG A 35 19.22 7.13 1.88
C ARG A 35 18.05 7.31 2.82
N PHE A 36 17.37 6.23 3.18
CA PHE A 36 16.37 6.32 4.25
C PHE A 36 17.05 6.48 5.60
N THR A 37 16.49 7.31 6.47
CA THR A 37 16.81 7.21 7.90
C THR A 37 16.25 5.90 8.48
N GLU A 38 16.77 5.46 9.63
CA GLU A 38 16.26 4.27 10.32
C GLU A 38 14.74 4.34 10.55
N ARG A 39 14.20 5.51 10.93
CA ARG A 39 12.76 5.68 11.14
C ARG A 39 11.97 5.60 9.84
N GLN A 40 12.44 6.25 8.78
CA GLN A 40 11.80 6.18 7.46
C GLN A 40 11.79 4.75 6.92
N LYS A 41 12.92 4.05 7.04
CA LYS A 41 13.08 2.67 6.59
C LYS A 41 12.21 1.69 7.39
N ALA A 42 12.08 1.89 8.70
CA ALA A 42 11.18 1.09 9.53
C ALA A 42 9.72 1.22 9.10
N VAL A 43 9.24 2.44 8.86
CA VAL A 43 7.88 2.70 8.37
C VAL A 43 7.70 2.16 6.94
N TYR A 44 8.70 2.37 6.08
CA TYR A 44 8.69 1.87 4.71
C TYR A 44 8.54 0.35 4.66
N ASN A 45 9.38 -0.37 5.39
CA ASN A 45 9.36 -1.83 5.41
C ASN A 45 8.09 -2.38 6.07
N ALA A 46 7.48 -1.65 7.00
CA ALA A 46 6.16 -1.99 7.54
C ALA A 46 5.09 -1.92 6.45
N VAL A 47 5.02 -0.81 5.69
CA VAL A 47 4.09 -0.69 4.56
C VAL A 47 4.32 -1.77 3.52
N LEU A 48 5.58 -2.07 3.18
CA LEU A 48 5.94 -3.13 2.23
C LEU A 48 5.43 -4.50 2.69
N ARG A 49 5.63 -4.87 3.96
CA ARG A 49 5.10 -6.13 4.51
C ARG A 49 3.59 -6.21 4.43
N VAL A 50 2.87 -5.13 4.78
CA VAL A 50 1.41 -5.09 4.63
C VAL A 50 1.01 -5.27 3.18
N LYS A 51 1.70 -4.62 2.23
CA LYS A 51 1.40 -4.69 0.80
C LYS A 51 1.58 -6.11 0.26
N ASP A 52 2.67 -6.79 0.63
CA ASP A 52 2.94 -8.14 0.18
C ASP A 52 1.97 -9.15 0.81
N ASP A 53 1.65 -9.01 2.10
CA ASP A 53 0.68 -9.89 2.75
C ASP A 53 -0.75 -9.62 2.27
N ALA A 54 -1.12 -8.37 2.01
CA ALA A 54 -2.38 -7.99 1.39
C ALA A 54 -2.51 -8.59 -0.02
N THR A 55 -1.46 -8.56 -0.83
CA THR A 55 -1.48 -9.15 -2.19
C THR A 55 -1.89 -10.62 -2.14
N LYS A 56 -1.35 -11.41 -1.20
CA LYS A 56 -1.66 -12.84 -1.04
C LYS A 56 -3.12 -13.11 -0.65
N LEU A 57 -3.84 -12.11 -0.13
CA LEU A 57 -5.23 -12.26 0.31
C LEU A 57 -6.25 -12.06 -0.82
N LEU A 58 -5.85 -11.49 -1.97
CA LEU A 58 -6.73 -11.27 -3.13
C LEU A 58 -6.90 -12.57 -3.93
N VAL A 59 -7.70 -13.50 -3.39
CA VAL A 59 -7.93 -14.84 -3.97
C VAL A 59 -9.40 -15.06 -4.32
N PRO A 60 -9.71 -15.93 -5.31
CA PRO A 60 -11.08 -16.24 -5.68
C PRO A 60 -11.95 -16.70 -4.50
N GLY A 61 -13.20 -16.23 -4.46
CA GLY A 61 -14.18 -16.59 -3.44
C GLY A 61 -14.15 -15.71 -2.17
N LYS A 62 -13.12 -14.87 -1.98
CA LYS A 62 -13.07 -13.93 -0.88
C LYS A 62 -13.91 -12.68 -1.14
N MET A 63 -14.58 -12.15 -0.13
CA MET A 63 -15.27 -10.86 -0.22
C MET A 63 -14.29 -9.71 -0.02
N LEU A 64 -14.37 -8.68 -0.85
CA LEU A 64 -13.46 -7.52 -0.78
C LEU A 64 -13.57 -6.77 0.56
N GLY A 65 -14.76 -6.74 1.16
CA GLY A 65 -14.96 -6.19 2.51
C GLY A 65 -14.23 -6.98 3.60
N ASP A 66 -14.14 -8.31 3.49
CA ASP A 66 -13.39 -9.13 4.46
C ASP A 66 -11.89 -9.05 4.20
N TYR A 67 -11.48 -8.92 2.94
CA TYR A 67 -10.11 -8.58 2.56
C TYR A 67 -9.63 -7.29 3.26
N HIS A 68 -10.39 -6.20 3.22
CA HIS A 68 -9.99 -4.96 3.89
C HIS A 68 -9.92 -5.07 5.42
N LYS A 69 -10.73 -5.93 6.04
CA LYS A 69 -10.62 -6.20 7.49
C LYS A 69 -9.32 -6.91 7.81
N ASP A 70 -8.99 -7.96 7.07
CA ASP A 70 -7.75 -8.71 7.26
C ASP A 70 -6.52 -7.81 7.06
N VAL A 71 -6.56 -6.89 6.08
CA VAL A 71 -5.48 -5.90 5.91
C VAL A 71 -5.43 -4.91 7.06
N GLY A 72 -6.57 -4.53 7.62
CA GLY A 72 -6.64 -3.74 8.85
C GLY A 72 -5.88 -4.40 10.00
N ASP A 73 -6.09 -5.70 10.22
CA ASP A 73 -5.41 -6.46 11.26
C ASP A 73 -3.89 -6.53 11.04
N LEU A 74 -3.44 -6.69 9.78
CA LEU A 74 -2.03 -6.63 9.41
C LEU A 74 -1.44 -5.24 9.72
N MET A 75 -2.16 -4.17 9.38
CA MET A 75 -1.74 -2.80 9.64
C MET A 75 -1.69 -2.49 11.14
N GLU A 76 -2.65 -2.95 11.94
CA GLU A 76 -2.62 -2.78 13.41
C GLU A 76 -1.37 -3.38 14.03
N LYS A 77 -0.99 -4.59 13.58
CA LYS A 77 0.23 -5.24 14.05
C LYS A 77 1.48 -4.39 13.74
N GLU A 78 1.60 -3.91 12.52
CA GLU A 78 2.74 -3.08 12.11
C GLU A 78 2.77 -1.73 12.83
N LEU A 79 1.62 -1.07 13.02
CA LEU A 79 1.52 0.18 13.76
C LEU A 79 1.85 -0.01 15.25
N LEU A 80 1.50 -1.15 15.84
CA LEU A 80 1.88 -1.51 17.21
C LEU A 80 3.40 -1.71 17.32
N ASP A 81 4.01 -2.45 16.39
CA ASP A 81 5.45 -2.71 16.36
C ASP A 81 6.25 -1.41 16.13
N LEU A 82 5.70 -0.45 15.36
CA LEU A 82 6.26 0.89 15.17
C LEU A 82 6.04 1.85 16.35
N GLY A 83 5.27 1.45 17.35
CA GLY A 83 4.92 2.26 18.52
C GLY A 83 3.96 3.42 18.22
N LEU A 84 3.23 3.37 17.11
CA LEU A 84 2.31 4.41 16.67
C LEU A 84 0.93 4.30 17.32
N ILE A 85 0.53 3.07 17.64
CA ILE A 85 -0.66 2.73 18.43
C ILE A 85 -0.29 1.78 19.58
N THR A 86 -1.19 1.64 20.55
CA THR A 86 -1.03 0.76 21.70
C THR A 86 -2.03 -0.40 21.65
N LYS A 87 -1.79 -1.43 22.47
CA LYS A 87 -2.76 -2.51 22.66
C LYS A 87 -4.08 -2.02 23.25
N GLN A 88 -4.06 -0.92 24.01
CA GLN A 88 -5.26 -0.31 24.55
C GLN A 88 -6.09 0.35 23.43
N ASP A 89 -5.44 1.06 22.50
CA ASP A 89 -6.12 1.66 21.34
C ASP A 89 -6.88 0.58 20.54
N ILE A 90 -6.28 -0.59 20.34
CA ILE A 90 -6.90 -1.73 19.65
C ILE A 90 -8.04 -2.33 20.49
N ALA A 91 -7.86 -2.47 21.80
CA ALA A 91 -8.88 -3.06 22.68
C ALA A 91 -10.13 -2.17 22.83
N GLU A 92 -9.97 -0.85 22.74
CA GLU A 92 -11.03 0.15 22.91
C GLU A 92 -11.54 0.71 21.58
N GLN A 93 -11.14 0.11 20.44
CA GLN A 93 -11.44 0.67 19.12
C GLN A 93 -12.92 0.66 18.76
N ASP A 94 -13.33 1.66 17.99
CA ASP A 94 -14.62 1.67 17.30
C ASP A 94 -14.55 0.69 16.12
N PRO A 95 -15.41 -0.34 16.03
CA PRO A 95 -15.41 -1.24 14.88
C PRO A 95 -15.66 -0.56 13.53
N SER A 96 -16.30 0.62 13.52
CA SER A 96 -16.50 1.45 12.33
C SER A 96 -15.31 2.33 11.98
N TRP A 97 -14.42 2.56 12.95
CA TRP A 97 -13.17 3.31 12.79
C TRP A 97 -12.04 2.68 13.63
N PRO A 98 -11.51 1.53 13.19
CA PRO A 98 -10.47 0.80 13.92
C PRO A 98 -9.23 1.64 14.20
N ALA A 99 -8.42 1.26 15.18
CA ALA A 99 -7.26 2.02 15.64
C ALA A 99 -6.26 2.33 14.51
N TYR A 100 -6.09 1.40 13.55
CA TYR A 100 -5.20 1.61 12.40
C TYR A 100 -5.61 2.81 11.53
N LYS A 101 -6.92 3.15 11.48
CA LYS A 101 -7.44 4.26 10.67
C LYS A 101 -6.86 5.62 11.07
N LYS A 102 -6.24 5.73 12.25
CA LYS A 102 -5.48 6.91 12.67
C LYS A 102 -4.33 7.24 11.72
N TYR A 103 -3.64 6.23 11.19
CA TYR A 103 -2.47 6.40 10.31
C TYR A 103 -2.66 5.77 8.92
N PHE A 104 -3.69 4.95 8.71
CA PHE A 104 -4.07 4.35 7.43
C PHE A 104 -5.58 4.46 7.18
N MET A 105 -6.03 5.61 6.69
CA MET A 105 -7.46 5.98 6.66
C MET A 105 -8.22 5.53 5.40
N HIS A 106 -7.54 5.26 4.29
CA HIS A 106 -8.16 4.88 3.02
C HIS A 106 -8.39 3.37 2.90
N GLY A 107 -8.91 2.91 1.76
CA GLY A 107 -9.00 1.49 1.42
C GLY A 107 -7.66 0.97 0.89
N THR A 108 -7.48 -0.35 0.91
CA THR A 108 -6.24 -0.99 0.42
C THR A 108 -6.24 -1.25 -1.08
N SER A 109 -7.40 -1.27 -1.72
CA SER A 109 -7.56 -1.74 -3.09
C SER A 109 -8.82 -1.14 -3.69
N HIS A 110 -8.74 -0.84 -4.98
CA HIS A 110 -9.89 -0.64 -5.85
C HIS A 110 -9.69 -1.46 -7.13
N PHE A 111 -10.79 -1.63 -7.89
CA PHE A 111 -10.69 -2.20 -9.23
C PHE A 111 -9.93 -1.22 -10.14
N ILE A 112 -9.16 -1.77 -11.07
CA ILE A 112 -8.44 -0.99 -12.08
C ILE A 112 -8.57 -1.64 -13.45
N GLY A 113 -8.68 -0.83 -14.49
CA GLY A 113 -8.85 -1.32 -15.85
C GLY A 113 -8.94 -0.17 -16.84
N LEU A 114 -10.13 0.09 -17.40
CA LEU A 114 -10.33 1.19 -18.36
C LEU A 114 -10.38 2.57 -17.70
N ASP A 115 -10.74 2.60 -16.42
CA ASP A 115 -10.61 3.75 -15.54
C ASP A 115 -9.64 3.38 -14.40
N THR A 116 -8.99 4.39 -13.80
CA THR A 116 -8.09 4.18 -12.65
C THR A 116 -8.86 3.58 -11.47
N HIS A 117 -10.00 4.20 -11.12
CA HIS A 117 -10.98 3.62 -10.21
C HIS A 117 -12.09 2.97 -11.05
N ASP A 118 -11.82 1.76 -11.53
CA ASP A 118 -12.71 1.08 -12.47
C ASP A 118 -14.02 0.62 -11.81
N LEU A 119 -15.02 0.36 -12.65
CA LEU A 119 -16.27 -0.25 -12.25
C LEU A 119 -16.02 -1.65 -11.69
N GLY A 120 -16.66 -1.96 -10.55
CA GLY A 120 -16.49 -3.24 -9.89
C GLY A 120 -17.70 -3.66 -9.06
N LEU A 121 -17.85 -4.97 -8.89
CA LEU A 121 -18.92 -5.58 -8.10
C LEU A 121 -18.45 -5.80 -6.66
N TRP A 122 -18.49 -4.75 -5.84
CA TRP A 122 -18.04 -4.75 -4.44
C TRP A 122 -18.79 -5.71 -3.49
N HIS A 123 -19.96 -6.19 -3.93
CA HIS A 123 -20.84 -7.10 -3.18
C HIS A 123 -20.78 -8.54 -3.67
N GLU A 124 -19.88 -8.85 -4.61
CA GLU A 124 -19.67 -10.20 -5.12
C GLU A 124 -18.29 -10.71 -4.67
N PRO A 125 -18.11 -12.04 -4.55
CA PRO A 125 -16.79 -12.61 -4.30
C PRO A 125 -15.80 -12.29 -5.43
N ILE A 126 -14.53 -12.09 -5.05
CA ILE A 126 -13.41 -11.96 -5.97
C ILE A 126 -13.36 -13.16 -6.91
N LYS A 127 -13.04 -12.93 -8.19
CA LYS A 127 -12.90 -13.97 -9.23
C LYS A 127 -11.56 -13.83 -9.92
N ALA A 128 -11.06 -14.95 -10.45
CA ALA A 128 -9.88 -14.94 -11.31
C ALA A 128 -10.07 -14.00 -12.50
N GLY A 129 -9.01 -13.30 -12.88
CA GLY A 129 -8.99 -12.29 -13.93
C GLY A 129 -9.43 -10.89 -13.50
N MET A 130 -9.97 -10.71 -12.29
CA MET A 130 -10.16 -9.37 -11.73
C MET A 130 -8.80 -8.72 -11.45
N VAL A 131 -8.73 -7.39 -11.62
CA VAL A 131 -7.51 -6.61 -11.44
C VAL A 131 -7.75 -5.56 -10.37
N PHE A 132 -6.81 -5.44 -9.45
CA PHE A 132 -6.88 -4.53 -8.31
C PHE A 132 -5.56 -3.81 -8.09
N THR A 133 -5.61 -2.60 -7.53
CA THR A 133 -4.48 -2.00 -6.83
C THR A 133 -4.28 -2.66 -5.46
N VAL A 134 -3.06 -2.64 -4.94
CA VAL A 134 -2.75 -3.01 -3.54
C VAL A 134 -1.89 -1.92 -2.92
N GLU A 135 -2.52 -0.98 -2.21
CA GLU A 135 -1.98 0.34 -1.92
C GLU A 135 -1.97 0.72 -0.41
N PRO A 136 -1.49 -0.11 0.53
CA PRO A 136 -1.44 0.32 1.92
C PRO A 136 -0.49 1.51 2.11
N GLY A 137 -0.79 2.33 3.12
CA GLY A 137 0.07 3.45 3.50
C GLY A 137 0.00 3.79 4.98
N ILE A 138 1.07 4.39 5.49
CA ILE A 138 1.19 4.93 6.84
C ILE A 138 1.56 6.41 6.75
N TYR A 139 0.71 7.28 7.32
CA TYR A 139 0.89 8.73 7.32
C TYR A 139 0.99 9.25 8.75
N ILE A 140 2.14 9.80 9.14
CA ILE A 140 2.47 10.25 10.49
C ILE A 140 2.71 11.77 10.47
N PRO A 141 1.66 12.60 10.69
CA PRO A 141 1.79 14.06 10.61
C PRO A 141 2.86 14.64 11.56
N ASP A 142 2.97 14.09 12.77
CA ASP A 142 3.92 14.55 13.79
C ASP A 142 5.39 14.29 13.39
N GLU A 143 5.64 13.36 12.47
CA GLU A 143 6.97 13.04 11.94
C GLU A 143 7.20 13.63 10.54
N ASN A 144 6.22 14.34 9.96
CA ASN A 144 6.23 14.79 8.57
C ASN A 144 6.59 13.67 7.57
N LEU A 145 6.07 12.46 7.82
CA LEU A 145 6.38 11.25 7.06
C LEU A 145 5.10 10.59 6.56
N GLY A 146 5.04 10.33 5.25
CA GLY A 146 3.99 9.53 4.63
C GLY A 146 4.61 8.54 3.67
N ILE A 147 4.31 7.25 3.87
CA ILE A 147 4.71 6.18 2.96
C ILE A 147 3.45 5.49 2.46
N ARG A 148 3.32 5.34 1.14
CA ARG A 148 2.39 4.43 0.48
C ARG A 148 3.16 3.67 -0.58
N LEU A 149 2.85 2.38 -0.72
CA LEU A 149 3.40 1.53 -1.75
C LEU A 149 2.26 0.82 -2.44
N GLU A 150 2.29 0.80 -3.75
CA GLU A 150 1.16 0.34 -4.56
C GLU A 150 1.62 -0.36 -5.82
N ASP A 151 1.00 -1.50 -6.10
CA ASP A 151 1.15 -2.25 -7.33
C ASP A 151 -0.21 -2.72 -7.85
N ASP A 152 -0.31 -2.85 -9.17
CA ASP A 152 -1.43 -3.50 -9.85
C ASP A 152 -1.26 -5.02 -9.90
N VAL A 153 -2.30 -5.77 -9.51
CA VAL A 153 -2.26 -7.23 -9.46
C VAL A 153 -3.46 -7.87 -10.16
N VAL A 154 -3.21 -8.99 -10.84
CA VAL A 154 -4.25 -9.81 -11.50
C VAL A 154 -4.52 -11.06 -10.68
N VAL A 155 -5.75 -11.23 -10.20
CA VAL A 155 -6.17 -12.41 -9.44
C VAL A 155 -6.05 -13.66 -10.32
N GLN A 156 -5.36 -14.68 -9.83
CA GLN A 156 -5.18 -15.95 -10.53
C GLN A 156 -6.28 -16.97 -10.17
N GLU A 157 -6.41 -18.05 -10.94
CA GLU A 157 -7.31 -19.17 -10.59
C GLU A 157 -6.91 -19.86 -9.28
N SER A 158 -5.60 -19.88 -9.00
CA SER A 158 -5.02 -20.40 -7.76
C SER A 158 -3.67 -19.75 -7.51
N GLY A 159 -3.25 -19.68 -6.25
CA GLY A 159 -1.97 -19.08 -5.87
C GLY A 159 -2.05 -17.56 -5.67
N GLU A 160 -0.88 -16.95 -5.57
CA GLU A 160 -0.75 -15.51 -5.37
C GLU A 160 -1.12 -14.74 -6.66
N PRO A 161 -1.75 -13.55 -6.55
CA PRO A 161 -1.99 -12.70 -7.70
C PRO A 161 -0.73 -12.40 -8.50
N PHE A 162 -0.88 -12.26 -9.81
CA PHE A 162 0.21 -11.88 -10.69
C PHE A 162 0.42 -10.37 -10.62
N ASN A 163 1.53 -9.95 -10.03
CA ASN A 163 1.91 -8.54 -9.94
C ASN A 163 2.44 -8.01 -11.29
N LEU A 164 1.73 -7.04 -11.86
CA LEU A 164 2.06 -6.39 -13.13
C LEU A 164 3.27 -5.45 -13.02
N MET A 165 3.57 -4.98 -11.81
CA MET A 165 4.61 -4.01 -11.48
C MET A 165 5.86 -4.62 -10.85
N ARG A 166 5.95 -5.96 -10.74
CA ARG A 166 7.03 -6.70 -10.05
C ARG A 166 8.48 -6.41 -10.51
N ASN A 167 8.65 -5.75 -11.66
CA ASN A 167 9.97 -5.40 -12.20
C ASN A 167 10.36 -3.94 -11.88
N ILE A 168 9.51 -3.20 -11.15
CA ILE A 168 9.78 -1.84 -10.70
C ILE A 168 10.32 -1.93 -9.27
N PRO A 169 11.51 -1.38 -9.00
CA PRO A 169 12.13 -1.43 -7.67
C PRO A 169 11.17 -1.01 -6.55
N ILE A 170 11.20 -1.77 -5.47
CA ILE A 170 10.34 -1.51 -4.30
C ILE A 170 11.02 -1.86 -2.98
N GLU A 171 12.09 -2.66 -2.98
CA GLU A 171 12.87 -2.90 -1.77
C GLU A 171 13.65 -1.64 -1.39
N ALA A 172 13.67 -1.30 -0.10
CA ALA A 172 14.35 -0.08 0.36
C ALA A 172 15.84 -0.09 -0.01
N GLU A 173 16.49 -1.25 0.16
CA GLU A 173 17.88 -1.47 -0.22
C GLU A 173 18.12 -1.29 -1.72
N GLU A 174 17.26 -1.84 -2.58
CA GLU A 174 17.38 -1.71 -4.03
C GLU A 174 17.24 -0.26 -4.48
N ILE A 175 16.28 0.48 -3.90
CA ILE A 175 16.08 1.91 -4.17
C ILE A 175 17.34 2.69 -3.79
N GLU A 176 17.87 2.47 -2.59
CA GLU A 176 19.09 3.14 -2.16
C GLU A 176 20.30 2.80 -3.05
N GLU A 177 20.45 1.54 -3.46
CA GLU A 177 21.54 1.13 -4.37
C GLU A 177 21.45 1.86 -5.70
N LEU A 178 20.27 1.89 -6.33
CA LEU A 178 20.05 2.56 -7.61
C LEU A 178 20.31 4.07 -7.54
N MET A 179 19.89 4.73 -6.46
CA MET A 179 20.05 6.18 -6.28
C MET A 179 21.50 6.61 -5.99
N ASN A 180 22.36 5.68 -5.56
CA ASN A 180 23.76 5.97 -5.21
C ASN A 180 24.76 5.34 -6.19
N SER A 181 24.29 4.86 -7.35
CA SER A 181 25.10 4.25 -8.41
C SER A 181 25.68 5.24 -9.43
#